data_AF-A0A7K6TSQ2-F1
#
_entry.id   AF-A0A7K6TSQ2-F1
#
_cell.length_a   1.000
_cell.length_b   1.000
_cell.length_c   1.000
_cell.angle_alpha   90.00
_cell.angle_beta   90.00
_cell.angle_gamma   90.00
#
_symmetry.space_group_name_H-M   'P 1'
#
loop_
_entity.id
_entity.type
_entity.pdbx_description
1 polymer ?
#
loop_
_entity_poly.entity_id
_entity_poly.type
_entity_poly.pdbx_seq_one_letter_code
_entity_poly.pdbx_strand_id
1 'polypeptide(L)'
;QDYIAVKEKYAKYLPHSAGRYAAKRFRKAQCPIVERLTNSMMMHGRNNGKKLMTVRIVKHAFEIIHLLTGEVGAQQGGCWVLEGGFWVLGWLDLCSWRAIWLLCTGAREAAFRNIKTIAECLADELINAAK
;
A
#
# COMPACT_ATOMS: atom_id res chain seq x y z
N GLN A 1 16.21 -4.32 8.44
CA GLN A 1 15.47 -3.18 7.83
C GLN A 1 15.49 -3.20 6.29
N ASP A 2 16.15 -4.19 5.65
CA ASP A 2 16.48 -4.14 4.21
C ASP A 2 15.39 -4.58 3.23
N TYR A 3 14.24 -5.03 3.73
CA TYR A 3 13.14 -5.52 2.89
C TYR A 3 12.08 -4.43 2.57
N ILE A 4 12.25 -3.23 3.14
CA ILE A 4 11.38 -2.07 3.03
C ILE A 4 11.94 -1.14 1.94
N ALA A 5 11.24 -1.07 0.80
CA ALA A 5 11.65 -0.26 -0.36
C ALA A 5 11.12 1.17 -0.27
N VAL A 6 11.50 1.87 0.80
CA VAL A 6 11.10 3.27 1.08
C VAL A 6 12.28 4.24 0.93
N LYS A 7 13.49 3.69 0.76
CA LYS A 7 14.69 4.46 0.46
C LYS A 7 14.52 5.19 -0.87
N GLU A 8 15.11 6.37 -1.01
CA GLU A 8 15.05 7.23 -2.21
C GLU A 8 15.30 6.47 -3.53
N LYS A 9 16.20 5.48 -3.50
CA LYS A 9 16.53 4.61 -4.64
C LYS A 9 15.31 3.89 -5.26
N TYR A 10 14.24 3.71 -4.50
CA TYR A 10 13.02 3.01 -4.91
C TYR A 10 11.80 3.94 -4.98
N ALA A 11 11.99 5.24 -4.72
CA ALA A 11 10.92 6.23 -4.83
C ALA A 11 10.51 6.37 -6.31
N LYS A 12 9.21 6.24 -6.57
CA LYS A 12 8.61 6.37 -7.90
C LYS A 12 7.32 7.16 -7.78
N TYR A 13 7.14 8.13 -8.67
CA TYR A 13 5.92 8.95 -8.73
C TYR A 13 4.67 8.12 -9.05
N LEU A 14 4.82 7.08 -9.87
CA LEU A 14 3.72 6.19 -10.23
C LEU A 14 4.02 4.77 -9.73
N PRO A 15 3.04 4.06 -9.14
CA PRO A 15 3.19 2.66 -8.72
C PRO A 15 3.15 1.66 -9.89
N HIS A 16 3.31 2.14 -11.12
CA HIS A 16 3.44 1.33 -12.33
C HIS A 16 4.90 1.25 -12.74
N SER A 17 5.60 0.25 -12.20
CA SER A 17 6.91 -0.11 -12.72
C SER A 17 6.78 -1.30 -13.66
N ALA A 18 7.43 -1.24 -14.81
CA ALA A 18 7.67 -2.42 -15.65
C ALA A 18 8.79 -3.33 -15.06
N GLY A 19 8.96 -3.33 -13.74
CA GLY A 19 10.07 -3.97 -13.05
C GLY A 19 9.91 -5.50 -13.00
N ARG A 20 10.95 -6.22 -13.41
CA ARG A 20 10.98 -7.69 -13.38
C ARG A 20 11.46 -8.21 -12.02
N TYR A 21 10.59 -8.13 -11.01
CA TYR A 21 10.89 -8.50 -9.64
C TYR A 21 10.81 -10.02 -9.35
N ALA A 22 10.22 -10.80 -10.25
CA ALA A 22 10.07 -12.26 -10.10
C ALA A 22 11.30 -13.06 -10.60
N ALA A 23 12.21 -12.44 -11.36
CA ALA A 23 13.27 -13.14 -12.07
C ALA A 23 14.38 -13.72 -11.16
N LYS A 24 14.58 -13.18 -9.95
CA LYS A 24 15.56 -13.70 -8.98
C LYS A 24 14.98 -13.69 -7.56
N ARG A 25 15.39 -14.66 -6.74
CA ARG A 25 15.09 -14.72 -5.31
C ARG A 25 15.56 -13.40 -4.66
N PHE A 26 14.72 -12.80 -3.81
CA PHE A 26 14.91 -11.50 -3.13
C PHE A 26 14.75 -10.21 -3.94
N ARG A 27 14.58 -10.23 -5.28
CA ARG A 27 14.26 -8.99 -6.02
C ARG A 27 12.92 -8.37 -5.65
N LYS A 28 12.01 -9.13 -5.06
CA LYS A 28 10.74 -8.63 -4.49
C LYS A 28 10.96 -7.62 -3.36
N ALA A 29 12.11 -7.65 -2.67
CA ALA A 29 12.47 -6.67 -1.65
C ALA A 29 12.65 -5.26 -2.21
N GLN A 30 13.09 -5.16 -3.48
CA GLN A 30 13.34 -3.91 -4.20
C GLN A 30 12.09 -3.31 -4.84
N CYS A 31 10.95 -4.04 -4.83
CA CYS A 31 9.70 -3.55 -5.38
C CYS A 31 9.13 -2.46 -4.44
N PRO A 32 8.74 -1.28 -4.95
CA PRO A 32 8.07 -0.25 -4.16
C PRO A 32 6.87 -0.82 -3.39
N ILE A 33 6.63 -0.31 -2.17
CA ILE A 33 5.58 -0.85 -1.30
C ILE A 33 4.18 -0.68 -1.91
N VAL A 34 3.89 0.51 -2.46
CA VAL A 34 2.61 0.78 -3.15
C VAL A 34 2.38 -0.16 -4.32
N GLU A 35 3.44 -0.49 -5.05
CA GLU A 35 3.33 -1.42 -6.17
C GLU A 35 3.04 -2.85 -5.70
N ARG A 36 3.63 -3.28 -4.58
CA ARG A 36 3.27 -4.56 -3.93
C ARG A 36 1.79 -4.59 -3.52
N LEU A 37 1.29 -3.50 -2.92
CA LEU A 37 -0.12 -3.36 -2.54
C LEU A 37 -1.05 -3.48 -3.77
N THR A 38 -0.73 -2.77 -4.85
CA THR A 38 -1.53 -2.84 -6.09
C THR A 38 -1.52 -4.24 -6.70
N ASN A 39 -0.39 -4.96 -6.65
CA ASN A 39 -0.31 -6.32 -7.15
C ASN A 39 -1.17 -7.30 -6.32
N SER A 40 -1.22 -7.14 -5.01
CA SER A 40 -2.03 -7.98 -4.10
C SER A 40 -3.54 -7.75 -4.28
N MET A 41 -3.97 -6.51 -4.53
CA MET A 41 -5.38 -6.17 -4.79
C MET A 41 -5.95 -6.79 -6.06
N MET A 42 -5.12 -7.07 -7.06
CA MET A 42 -5.55 -7.63 -8.35
C MET A 42 -5.82 -9.13 -8.33
N MET A 43 -5.48 -9.87 -7.26
CA MET A 43 -5.38 -11.34 -7.25
C MET A 43 -6.72 -12.12 -7.19
N HIS A 44 -7.73 -11.69 -7.93
CA HIS A 44 -8.99 -12.44 -8.12
C HIS A 44 -9.34 -12.49 -9.59
N GLY A 45 -9.80 -13.65 -10.07
CA GLY A 45 -9.95 -13.97 -11.49
C GLY A 45 -10.41 -12.81 -12.39
N ARG A 46 -11.51 -12.12 -12.04
CA ARG A 46 -12.07 -11.00 -12.84
C ARG A 46 -11.28 -9.68 -12.78
N ASN A 47 -10.42 -9.52 -11.78
CA ASN A 47 -9.61 -8.34 -11.49
C ASN A 47 -8.13 -8.53 -11.87
N ASN A 48 -7.75 -9.76 -12.28
CA ASN A 48 -6.41 -10.07 -12.74
C ASN A 48 -5.99 -9.16 -13.91
N GLY A 49 -4.80 -8.57 -13.82
CA GLY A 49 -4.19 -7.74 -14.87
C GLY A 49 -4.70 -6.29 -14.95
N LYS A 50 -5.73 -5.90 -14.18
CA LYS A 50 -6.32 -4.54 -14.24
C LYS A 50 -5.56 -3.50 -13.40
N LYS A 51 -4.26 -3.37 -13.64
CA LYS A 51 -3.37 -2.55 -12.79
C LYS A 51 -3.68 -1.05 -12.84
N LEU A 52 -4.16 -0.52 -13.97
CA LEU A 52 -4.59 0.89 -14.08
C LEU A 52 -5.80 1.21 -13.17
N MET A 53 -6.76 0.30 -13.07
CA MET A 53 -7.92 0.47 -12.19
C MET A 53 -7.51 0.45 -10.72
N THR A 54 -6.65 -0.51 -10.36
CA THR A 54 -6.16 -0.66 -8.99
C THR A 54 -5.36 0.54 -8.51
N VAL A 55 -4.54 1.15 -9.36
CA VAL A 55 -3.77 2.35 -9.00
C VAL A 55 -4.67 3.54 -8.69
N ARG A 56 -5.80 3.69 -9.39
CA ARG A 56 -6.79 4.73 -9.07
C ARG A 56 -7.45 4.49 -7.71
N ILE A 57 -7.82 3.24 -7.41
CA ILE A 57 -8.38 2.86 -6.11
C ILE A 57 -7.41 3.20 -4.97
N VAL A 58 -6.13 2.84 -5.12
CA VAL A 58 -5.10 3.15 -4.11
C VAL A 58 -4.90 4.65 -3.94
N LYS A 59 -4.93 5.42 -5.04
CA LYS A 59 -4.84 6.88 -4.99
C LYS A 59 -6.00 7.47 -4.16
N HIS A 60 -7.23 7.06 -4.46
CA HIS A 60 -8.41 7.53 -3.71
C HIS A 60 -8.38 7.10 -2.24
N ALA A 61 -7.89 5.90 -1.93
CA ALA A 61 -7.73 5.47 -0.55
C ALA A 61 -6.73 6.36 0.22
N PHE A 62 -5.59 6.75 -0.39
CA PHE A 62 -4.66 7.68 0.23
C PHE A 62 -5.22 9.10 0.38
N GLU A 63 -6.02 9.56 -0.58
CA GLU A 63 -6.75 10.83 -0.47
C GLU A 63 -7.71 10.80 0.74
N ILE A 64 -8.45 9.70 0.94
CA ILE A 64 -9.35 9.51 2.08
C ILE A 64 -8.57 9.47 3.41
N ILE A 65 -7.47 8.70 3.48
CA ILE A 65 -6.63 8.64 4.69
C ILE A 65 -6.13 10.03 5.06
N HIS A 66 -5.62 10.78 4.09
CA HIS A 66 -5.11 12.13 4.31
C HIS A 66 -6.19 13.06 4.90
N LEU A 67 -7.43 12.96 4.42
CA LEU A 67 -8.55 13.74 4.93
C LEU A 67 -9.00 13.29 6.33
N LEU A 68 -8.95 11.98 6.63
CA LEU A 68 -9.44 11.42 7.90
C LEU A 68 -8.47 11.61 9.07
N THR A 69 -7.16 11.48 8.85
CA THR A 69 -6.18 11.65 9.93
C THR A 69 -5.78 13.10 10.14
N GLY A 70 -5.98 14.01 9.16
CA GLY A 70 -5.71 15.44 9.29
C GLY A 70 -4.24 15.81 9.55
N GLU A 71 -3.36 14.83 9.75
CA GLU A 71 -1.97 15.03 10.12
C GLU A 71 -1.08 15.15 8.88
N VAL A 72 -0.76 16.39 8.51
CA VAL A 72 0.65 16.71 8.22
C VAL A 72 1.30 17.10 9.55
N GLY A 73 1.65 16.12 10.39
CA GLY A 73 2.52 16.33 11.56
C GLY A 73 2.03 15.85 12.94
N ALA A 74 2.80 14.91 13.50
CA ALA A 74 3.17 14.73 14.93
C ALA A 74 2.44 13.72 15.86
N GLN A 75 3.11 12.56 15.99
CA GLN A 75 3.49 11.82 17.21
C GLN A 75 2.44 11.12 18.09
N GLN A 76 2.52 9.78 18.08
CA GLN A 76 2.97 9.01 19.26
C GLN A 76 4.13 8.08 18.84
N GLY A 77 5.36 8.43 19.25
CA GLY A 77 6.52 7.51 19.23
C GLY A 77 7.26 7.28 17.91
N GLY A 78 7.81 8.32 17.27
CA GLY A 78 8.78 8.16 16.19
C GLY A 78 8.87 9.37 15.27
N CYS A 79 10.08 9.91 15.09
CA CYS A 79 10.38 11.07 14.28
C CYS A 79 10.09 10.81 12.78
N TRP A 80 9.13 11.52 12.19
CA TRP A 80 8.86 11.53 10.75
C TRP A 80 9.54 12.74 10.11
N VAL A 81 10.71 12.52 9.50
CA VAL A 81 11.34 13.51 8.62
C VAL A 81 10.89 13.24 7.18
N LEU A 82 10.40 14.30 6.54
CA LEU A 82 10.19 14.40 5.10
C LEU A 82 11.53 14.24 4.38
N GLU A 83 11.78 13.04 3.85
CA GLU A 83 12.71 12.81 2.74
C GLU A 83 11.88 12.25 1.57
N GLY A 84 11.65 13.07 0.54
CA GLY A 84 11.14 12.61 -0.75
C GLY A 84 9.62 12.40 -0.93
N GLY A 85 8.76 12.92 -0.05
CA GLY A 85 7.32 13.03 -0.33
C GLY A 85 6.53 11.72 -0.35
N PHE A 86 6.97 10.69 0.39
CA PHE A 86 6.24 9.43 0.49
C PHE A 86 6.01 9.01 1.96
N TRP A 87 4.76 8.65 2.27
CA TRP A 87 4.32 8.25 3.61
C TRP A 87 4.96 6.93 4.03
N VAL A 88 5.84 7.01 5.02
CA VAL A 88 6.33 5.86 5.77
C VAL A 88 5.45 5.79 7.03
N LEU A 89 4.95 4.61 7.35
CA LEU A 89 4.23 4.22 8.57
C LEU A 89 5.18 3.29 9.34
N GLY A 90 4.84 2.86 10.54
CA GLY A 90 5.59 1.83 11.26
C GLY A 90 5.51 0.47 10.54
N TRP A 91 6.15 0.31 9.38
CA TRP A 91 6.06 -0.86 8.50
C TRP A 91 7.00 -2.01 8.93
N LEU A 92 7.13 -2.33 10.22
CA LEU A 92 7.96 -3.50 10.59
C LEU A 92 7.30 -4.82 10.13
N ASP A 93 5.97 -4.88 10.02
CA ASP A 93 5.22 -6.10 9.66
C ASP A 93 4.67 -6.14 8.22
N LEU A 94 4.42 -5.00 7.58
CA LEU A 94 3.94 -4.92 6.18
C LEU A 94 4.98 -5.36 5.13
N CYS A 95 6.19 -5.67 5.58
CA CYS A 95 7.26 -6.09 4.72
C CYS A 95 7.06 -7.51 4.16
N SER A 96 6.26 -8.33 4.84
CA SER A 96 5.90 -9.67 4.40
C SER A 96 4.80 -9.61 3.35
N TRP A 97 4.99 -10.35 2.24
CA TRP A 97 3.94 -10.54 1.23
C TRP A 97 2.61 -10.99 1.84
N ARG A 98 2.70 -11.77 2.93
CA ARG A 98 1.54 -12.28 3.68
C ARG A 98 0.76 -11.17 4.38
N ALA A 99 1.44 -10.17 4.96
CA ALA A 99 0.79 -9.07 5.66
C ALA A 99 -0.01 -8.17 4.68
N ILE A 100 0.61 -7.79 3.56
CA ILE A 100 -0.07 -7.03 2.48
C ILE A 100 -1.28 -7.82 1.95
N TRP A 101 -1.12 -9.13 1.78
CA TRP A 101 -2.20 -9.99 1.31
C TRP A 101 -3.38 -10.01 2.28
N LEU A 102 -3.12 -10.18 3.59
CA LEU A 102 -4.17 -10.18 4.62
C LEU A 102 -4.96 -8.87 4.63
N LEU A 103 -4.29 -7.72 4.58
CA LEU A 103 -4.96 -6.41 4.50
C LEU A 103 -5.82 -6.29 3.25
N CYS A 104 -5.29 -6.69 2.09
CA CYS A 104 -6.05 -6.63 0.85
C CYS A 104 -7.24 -7.61 0.85
N THR A 105 -7.15 -8.74 1.55
CA THR A 105 -8.24 -9.69 1.70
C THR A 105 -9.31 -9.13 2.64
N GLY A 106 -8.93 -8.59 3.80
CA GLY A 106 -9.85 -7.92 4.73
C GLY A 106 -10.61 -6.76 4.09
N ALA A 107 -9.90 -5.88 3.37
CA ALA A 107 -10.53 -4.77 2.63
C ALA A 107 -11.53 -5.24 1.56
N ARG A 108 -11.28 -6.41 0.94
CA ARG A 108 -12.18 -7.00 -0.06
C ARG A 108 -13.41 -7.64 0.57
N GLU A 109 -13.23 -8.37 1.66
CA GLU A 109 -14.34 -8.96 2.43
C GLU A 109 -15.24 -7.87 2.99
N ALA A 110 -14.66 -6.79 3.52
CA ALA A 110 -15.39 -5.62 3.99
C ALA A 110 -16.10 -4.84 2.86
N ALA A 111 -15.58 -4.85 1.63
CA ALA A 111 -16.25 -4.20 0.50
C ALA A 111 -17.31 -5.09 -0.16
N PHE A 112 -17.23 -6.42 -0.01
CA PHE A 112 -18.12 -7.34 -0.72
C PHE A 112 -19.55 -7.26 -0.17
N ARG A 113 -20.51 -6.91 -1.04
CA ARG A 113 -21.94 -6.70 -0.71
C ARG A 113 -22.21 -5.52 0.24
N ASN A 114 -21.24 -4.62 0.42
CA ASN A 114 -21.42 -3.40 1.19
C ASN A 114 -21.52 -2.17 0.29
N ILE A 115 -22.10 -1.09 0.83
CA ILE A 115 -22.26 0.20 0.14
C ILE A 115 -20.92 0.94 0.09
N LYS A 116 -20.06 0.71 1.09
CA LYS A 116 -18.72 1.29 1.17
C LYS A 116 -17.90 0.93 -0.07
N THR A 117 -17.20 1.91 -0.60
CA THR A 117 -16.31 1.67 -1.74
C THR A 117 -15.07 0.91 -1.28
N ILE A 118 -14.44 0.17 -2.20
CA ILE A 118 -13.20 -0.57 -1.88
C ILE A 118 -12.05 0.37 -1.47
N ALA A 119 -12.08 1.64 -1.88
CA ALA A 119 -11.11 2.65 -1.47
C ALA A 119 -11.32 3.04 0.01
N GLU A 120 -12.57 3.20 0.45
CA GLU A 120 -12.92 3.47 1.86
C GLU A 120 -12.57 2.27 2.75
N CYS A 121 -12.95 1.06 2.36
CA CYS A 121 -12.61 -0.14 3.13
C CYS A 121 -11.09 -0.33 3.25
N LEU A 122 -10.34 -0.03 2.19
CA LEU A 122 -8.88 -0.10 2.22
C LEU A 122 -8.27 1.01 3.09
N ALA A 123 -8.86 2.21 3.11
CA ALA A 123 -8.44 3.28 4.00
C ALA A 123 -8.67 2.92 5.48
N ASP A 124 -9.86 2.38 5.81
CA ASP A 124 -10.22 1.93 7.15
C ASP A 124 -9.24 0.85 7.66
N GLU A 125 -8.94 -0.16 6.84
CA GLU A 125 -7.98 -1.23 7.17
C GLU A 125 -6.55 -0.70 7.37
N LEU A 126 -6.12 0.27 6.55
CA LEU A 126 -4.78 0.88 6.70
C LEU A 126 -4.69 1.74 7.95
N ILE A 127 -5.73 2.48 8.31
CA ILE A 127 -5.78 3.27 9.55
C ILE A 127 -5.80 2.35 10.76
N ASN A 128 -6.56 1.25 10.71
CA ASN A 128 -6.61 0.27 11.79
C ASN A 128 -5.29 -0.48 11.96
N ALA A 129 -4.58 -0.77 10.87
CA ALA A 129 -3.25 -1.38 10.91
C ALA A 129 -2.14 -0.42 11.36
N ALA A 130 -2.39 0.89 11.31
CA ALA A 130 -1.46 1.93 11.74
C ALA A 130 -1.58 2.30 13.23
N LYS A 131 -2.72 1.99 13.84
CA LYS A 131 -2.96 2.12 15.29
C LYS A 131 -2.31 0.98 16.06
#